data_AF-A0A7H0K0Q0-F1
#
_entry.id   AF-A0A7H0K0Q0-F1
#
_cell.length_a   1.000
_cell.length_b   1.000
_cell.length_c   1.000
_cell.angle_alpha   90.00
_cell.angle_beta   90.00
_cell.angle_gamma   90.00
#
_symmetry.space_group_name_H-M   'P 1'
#
loop_
_entity.id
_entity.type
_entity.pdbx_description
1 polymer ?
#
loop_
_entity_poly.entity_id
_entity_poly.type
_entity_poly.pdbx_seq_one_letter_code
_entity_poly.pdbx_strand_id
1 'polypeptide(L)'
;MSWENPIPLTPADEFLVIGAVRYARGRATYIVEMTCEWVIAHWEQLSDNTRSVIARDVRLEVELRRNEGAEQSALSRIDNPAWERLLDIVEKESTE
;
A
#
# COMPACT_ATOMS: atom_id res chain seq x y z
N MET A 1 -8.78 16.05 23.15
CA MET A 1 -8.36 14.68 22.83
C MET A 1 -6.84 14.69 22.82
N SER A 2 -6.18 14.07 23.79
CA SER A 2 -4.72 13.95 23.79
C SER A 2 -4.33 12.85 22.82
N TRP A 3 -3.64 13.21 21.74
CA TRP A 3 -3.07 12.29 20.76
C TRP A 3 -1.77 11.62 21.26
N GLU A 4 -1.46 11.79 22.55
CA GLU A 4 -0.18 11.46 23.16
C GLU A 4 0.01 9.95 23.39
N ASN A 5 -1.06 9.16 23.28
CA ASN A 5 -1.00 7.70 23.37
C ASN A 5 -1.61 7.07 22.10
N PRO A 6 -0.80 6.59 21.15
CA PRO A 6 -1.31 5.91 19.97
C PRO A 6 -2.01 4.61 20.37
N ILE A 7 -3.08 4.26 19.66
CA ILE A 7 -3.68 2.92 19.76
C ILE A 7 -2.79 1.97 18.96
N PRO A 8 -2.11 1.00 19.61
CA PRO A 8 -1.27 0.07 18.88
C PRO A 8 -2.14 -0.83 18.00
N LEU A 9 -1.73 -1.05 16.75
CA LEU A 9 -2.34 -2.07 15.91
C LEU A 9 -1.82 -3.43 16.36
N THR A 10 -2.73 -4.28 16.86
CA THR A 10 -2.37 -5.68 17.10
C THR A 10 -2.36 -6.43 15.77
N PRO A 11 -1.67 -7.58 15.66
CA PRO A 11 -1.75 -8.41 14.44
C PRO A 11 -3.18 -8.77 14.02
N ALA A 12 -4.12 -8.84 14.98
CA ALA A 12 -5.53 -9.08 14.71
C ALA A 12 -6.25 -7.87 14.10
N ASP A 13 -5.74 -6.65 14.32
CA ASP A 13 -6.30 -5.37 13.83
C ASP A 13 -5.65 -4.90 12.53
N GLU A 14 -4.51 -5.47 12.15
CA GLU A 14 -3.80 -5.16 10.90
C GLU A 14 -4.63 -5.42 9.64
N PHE A 15 -5.73 -6.18 9.73
CA PHE A 15 -6.71 -6.30 8.65
C PHE A 15 -7.27 -4.94 8.19
N LEU A 16 -7.28 -3.92 9.07
CA LEU A 16 -7.66 -2.56 8.72
C LEU A 16 -6.68 -1.93 7.73
N VAL A 17 -5.38 -2.20 7.88
CA VAL A 17 -4.34 -1.75 6.95
C VAL A 17 -4.49 -2.45 5.61
N ILE A 18 -4.70 -3.77 5.62
CA ILE A 18 -5.00 -4.56 4.40
C ILE A 18 -6.24 -3.99 3.70
N GLY A 19 -7.28 -3.68 4.47
CA GLY A 19 -8.51 -3.06 3.98
C GLY A 19 -8.26 -1.70 3.32
N ALA A 20 -7.43 -0.86 3.92
CA ALA A 20 -7.04 0.45 3.37
C ALA A 20 -6.28 0.29 2.04
N VAL A 21 -5.30 -0.62 1.96
CA VAL A 21 -4.56 -0.90 0.72
C VAL A 21 -5.53 -1.36 -0.37
N ARG A 22 -6.42 -2.30 -0.07
CA ARG A 22 -7.43 -2.78 -1.04
C ARG A 22 -8.42 -1.71 -1.45
N TYR A 23 -8.79 -0.83 -0.53
CA TYR A 23 -9.67 0.29 -0.84
C TYR A 23 -9.01 1.31 -1.77
N ALA A 24 -7.70 1.53 -1.62
CA ALA A 24 -6.93 2.45 -2.47
C ALA A 24 -6.76 1.94 -3.90
N ARG A 25 -6.80 0.62 -4.13
CA ARG A 25 -6.69 0.02 -5.46
C ARG A 25 -7.79 0.52 -6.41
N GLY A 26 -7.40 0.86 -7.63
CA GLY A 26 -8.31 1.43 -8.64
C GLY A 26 -8.93 2.79 -8.28
N ARG A 27 -8.53 3.42 -7.16
CA ARG A 27 -8.88 4.81 -6.86
C ARG A 27 -7.90 5.75 -7.53
N ALA A 28 -8.33 7.01 -7.65
CA ALA A 28 -7.55 8.12 -8.17
C ALA A 28 -7.76 9.35 -7.28
N THR A 29 -7.36 9.23 -6.02
CA THR A 29 -7.61 10.24 -4.96
C THR A 29 -6.46 10.26 -3.95
N TYR A 30 -6.41 11.28 -3.10
CA TYR A 30 -5.42 11.43 -2.02
C TYR A 30 -5.24 10.18 -1.13
N ILE A 31 -6.24 9.29 -1.07
CA ILE A 31 -6.15 8.06 -0.28
C ILE A 31 -5.03 7.14 -0.75
N VAL A 32 -4.66 7.17 -2.04
CA VAL A 32 -3.64 6.28 -2.59
C VAL A 32 -2.27 6.66 -2.04
N GLU A 33 -1.89 7.93 -2.16
CA GLU A 33 -0.64 8.45 -1.62
C GLU A 33 -0.59 8.27 -0.09
N MET A 34 -1.64 8.67 0.63
CA MET A 34 -1.68 8.53 2.10
C MET A 34 -1.53 7.08 2.54
N THR A 35 -2.18 6.13 1.86
CA THR A 35 -2.10 4.71 2.22
C THR A 35 -0.72 4.15 1.90
N CYS A 36 -0.18 4.41 0.72
CA CYS A 36 1.13 3.90 0.31
C CYS A 36 2.23 4.43 1.23
N GLU A 37 2.26 5.74 1.49
CA GLU A 37 3.27 6.34 2.37
C GLU A 37 3.16 5.85 3.82
N TRP A 38 1.94 5.66 4.33
CA TRP A 38 1.76 5.10 5.68
C TRP A 38 2.30 3.67 5.76
N VAL A 39 2.00 2.82 4.76
CA VAL A 39 2.49 1.44 4.72
C VAL A 39 4.01 1.40 4.60
N ILE A 40 4.62 2.23 3.74
CA ILE A 40 6.07 2.34 3.61
C ILE A 40 6.71 2.71 4.95
N ALA A 41 6.17 3.72 5.64
CA ALA A 41 6.73 4.20 6.91
C ALA A 41 6.64 3.18 8.07
N HIS A 42 5.70 2.24 8.01
CA HIS A 42 5.45 1.27 9.08
C HIS A 42 5.69 -0.17 8.64
N TRP A 43 6.28 -0.41 7.47
CA TRP A 43 6.42 -1.74 6.87
C TRP A 43 7.00 -2.75 7.86
N GLU A 44 8.17 -2.44 8.43
CA GLU A 44 8.89 -3.29 9.40
C GLU A 44 8.13 -3.57 10.70
N GLN A 45 7.08 -2.80 11.00
CA GLN A 45 6.28 -2.95 12.23
C GLN A 45 5.08 -3.88 12.02
N LEU A 46 4.66 -4.09 10.77
CA LEU A 46 3.53 -4.97 10.44
C LEU A 46 3.95 -6.43 10.59
N SER A 47 3.02 -7.32 10.94
CA SER A 47 3.31 -8.76 10.98
C SER A 47 3.64 -9.33 9.60
N ASP A 48 4.44 -10.40 9.57
CA ASP A 48 4.83 -11.10 8.33
C ASP A 48 3.63 -11.50 7.47
N ASN A 49 2.54 -11.95 8.11
CA ASN A 49 1.30 -12.30 7.42
C ASN A 49 0.68 -11.08 6.71
N THR A 50 0.61 -9.94 7.39
CA THR A 50 0.09 -8.70 6.82
C THR A 50 0.97 -8.21 5.67
N ARG A 51 2.30 -8.22 5.86
CA ARG A 51 3.25 -7.87 4.80
C ARG A 51 3.08 -8.77 3.58
N SER A 52 2.97 -10.09 3.78
CA SER A 52 2.72 -11.05 2.68
C SER A 52 1.44 -10.76 1.89
N VAL A 53 0.33 -10.44 2.58
CA VAL A 53 -0.93 -10.09 1.92
C VAL A 53 -0.83 -8.79 1.14
N ILE A 54 -0.27 -7.73 1.75
CA ILE A 54 -0.08 -6.43 1.10
C ILE A 54 0.85 -6.57 -0.10
N ALA A 55 1.96 -7.29 0.04
CA ALA A 55 2.91 -7.54 -1.04
C ALA A 55 2.25 -8.16 -2.28
N ARG A 56 1.38 -9.15 -2.08
CA ARG A 56 0.59 -9.73 -3.17
C ARG A 56 -0.33 -8.70 -3.82
N ASP A 57 -1.06 -7.92 -3.03
CA ASP A 57 -2.02 -6.94 -3.54
C ASP A 57 -1.33 -5.79 -4.30
N VAL A 58 -0.17 -5.33 -3.81
CA VAL A 58 0.66 -4.28 -4.44
C VAL A 58 1.21 -4.75 -5.78
N ARG A 59 1.80 -5.96 -5.85
CA ARG A 59 2.32 -6.51 -7.11
C ARG A 59 1.24 -6.58 -8.18
N LEU A 60 0.06 -7.08 -7.82
CA LEU A 60 -1.07 -7.16 -8.74
C LEU A 60 -1.54 -5.77 -9.19
N GLU A 61 -1.64 -4.80 -8.29
CA GLU A 61 -2.05 -3.44 -8.64
C GLU A 61 -1.06 -2.78 -9.62
N VAL A 62 0.25 -2.90 -9.37
CA VAL A 62 1.27 -2.36 -10.26
C VAL A 62 1.25 -3.08 -11.62
N GLU A 63 1.10 -4.41 -11.65
CA GLU A 63 0.96 -5.17 -12.89
C GLU A 63 -0.24 -4.67 -13.71
N LEU A 64 -1.42 -4.53 -13.09
CA LEU A 64 -2.62 -4.04 -13.76
C LEU A 64 -2.42 -2.63 -14.33
N ARG A 65 -1.80 -1.73 -13.57
CA ARG A 65 -1.52 -0.36 -14.01
C ARG A 65 -0.55 -0.32 -15.19
N ARG A 66 0.50 -1.15 -15.16
CA ARG A 66 1.45 -1.28 -16.27
C ARG A 66 0.77 -1.85 -17.52
N ASN A 67 -0.15 -2.81 -17.35
CA ASN A 67 -0.93 -3.40 -18.45
C ASN A 67 -1.94 -2.40 -19.07
N GLU A 68 -2.55 -1.52 -18.28
CA GLU A 68 -3.39 -0.43 -18.80
C GLU A 68 -2.57 0.59 -19.61
N GLY A 69 -1.36 0.92 -19.15
CA GLY A 69 -0.39 1.73 -19.90
C GLY A 69 -0.95 3.09 -20.35
N ALA A 70 -1.09 3.27 -21.67
CA ALA A 70 -1.56 4.52 -22.25
C ALA A 70 -3.05 4.79 -21.96
N GLU A 71 -3.86 3.74 -21.76
CA GLU A 71 -5.31 3.82 -21.53
C GLU A 71 -5.66 4.35 -20.13
N GLN A 72 -4.66 4.49 -19.24
CA GLN A 72 -4.86 5.06 -17.92
C GLN A 72 -5.36 6.50 -17.99
N SER A 73 -6.33 6.82 -17.14
CA SER A 73 -6.73 8.22 -16.94
C SER A 73 -5.55 9.04 -16.40
N ALA A 74 -5.54 10.35 -16.67
CA ALA A 74 -4.53 11.24 -16.13
C ALA A 74 -4.48 11.20 -14.59
N LEU A 75 -5.64 11.10 -13.94
CA LEU A 75 -5.74 11.01 -12.47
C LEU A 75 -5.16 9.70 -11.95
N SER A 76 -5.48 8.56 -12.57
CA SER A 76 -4.94 7.26 -12.18
C SER A 76 -3.41 7.21 -12.32
N ARG A 77 -2.87 7.85 -13.36
CA ARG A 77 -1.43 7.88 -13.65
C ARG A 77 -0.62 8.63 -12.59
N ILE A 78 -1.21 9.64 -11.95
CA ILE A 78 -0.57 10.40 -10.85
C ILE A 78 -0.22 9.49 -9.68
N ASP A 79 -0.99 8.43 -9.46
CA ASP A 79 -0.77 7.51 -8.34
C ASP A 79 0.31 6.46 -8.60
N ASN A 80 0.75 6.27 -9.85
CA ASN A 80 1.72 5.24 -10.20
C ASN A 80 3.02 5.34 -9.36
N PRO A 81 3.63 6.53 -9.18
CA PRO A 81 4.82 6.65 -8.34
C PRO A 81 4.63 6.20 -6.89
N ALA A 82 3.43 6.35 -6.30
CA ALA A 82 3.18 5.90 -4.93
C ALA A 82 3.13 4.36 -4.84
N TRP A 83 2.46 3.71 -5.80
CA TRP A 83 2.45 2.26 -5.90
C TRP A 83 3.84 1.67 -6.21
N GLU A 84 4.59 2.29 -7.11
CA GLU A 84 5.95 1.85 -7.47
C GLU A 84 6.91 1.98 -6.27
N ARG A 85 6.84 3.06 -5.47
CA ARG A 85 7.63 3.17 -4.22
C ARG A 85 7.30 2.07 -3.22
N LEU A 86 6.01 1.74 -3.06
CA LEU A 86 5.62 0.65 -2.17
C LEU A 86 6.06 -0.71 -2.72
N LEU A 87 6.04 -0.90 -4.04
CA LEU A 87 6.57 -2.10 -4.68
C LEU A 87 8.08 -2.27 -4.40
N ASP A 88 8.87 -1.20 -4.49
CA ASP A 88 10.31 -1.25 -4.19
C ASP A 88 10.59 -1.77 -2.77
N ILE A 89 9.74 -1.41 -1.79
CA ILE A 89 9.84 -1.92 -0.41
C ILE A 89 9.50 -3.41 -0.35
N VAL A 90 8.39 -3.80 -0.97
CA VAL A 90 7.91 -5.19 -1.03
C VAL A 90 8.91 -6.14 -1.72
N GLU A 91 9.61 -5.67 -2.75
CA GLU A 91 10.55 -6.48 -3.51
C GLU A 91 11.90 -6.64 -2.80
N LYS A 92 12.35 -5.61 -2.06
CA LYS A 92 13.55 -5.71 -1.22
C LYS A 92 13.45 -6.83 -0.20
N GLU A 93 12.33 -6.93 0.52
CA GLU A 93 12.11 -8.00 1.51
C GLU A 93 12.11 -9.41 0.89
N SER A 94 11.71 -9.54 -0.39
CA SER A 94 11.67 -10.87 -1.04
C SER A 94 13.04 -11.36 -1.52
N THR A 95 14.07 -10.50 -1.45
CA THR A 95 15.43 -10.80 -1.91
C THR A 95 16.36 -11.18 -0.74
N GLU A 96 15.92 -10.95 0.50
CA GLU A 96 16.63 -11.28 1.75
C GLU A 96 16.16 -12.63 2.33
#